data_AF-A0A554KGI9-F1
#
_entry.id   AF-A0A554KGI9-F1
#
_cell.length_a   1.000
_cell.length_b   1.000
_cell.length_c   1.000
_cell.angle_alpha   90.00
_cell.angle_beta   90.00
_cell.angle_gamma   90.00
#
_symmetry.space_group_name_H-M   'P 1'
#
loop_
_entity.id
_entity.type
_entity.pdbx_description
1 polymer ?
#
loop_
_entity_poly.entity_id
_entity_poly.type
_entity_poly.pdbx_seq_one_letter_code
_entity_poly.pdbx_strand_id
1 'polypeptide(L)'
;MRRLTIHTLPLATFGLFVVAAFAIAATAPYTSVSANLRASSLDENGPRSASVLLRSQAEALRRHLLHRSGYAPQAGALASALEQRASLLGRTVTVAFRAETAVPLSVPLPAPQAMTLEHSWLTLVSDGSGARYIVDQAKIQRTLEGMLADIVRPAVHATAVLSSHDSNDALLRAMLDGQPQDGLHIDIPQAAAIIATALQTGEPEANIHVTLERGTVQIMQEGRAITLTRIATGLSNFKNSPYGRIVNIRKGLDERVDGTVVPSGTSFSFNETIGPVSQGRGWLEALAIFNGTDLRPIVGGGLCQVATTVYRAALAAGLPIDKRKNHSLYVTYYKAYGVGLDATVFPGHQDLTFTNDTPGPLLIASRTINNDGIVDIYGIDDGRTVTLEGPYFPQTAPADLIVHTKAGTVRPLKGSEIAWIQRIRHADSSETVNTIVSQYVKPYPKKLVSEFPTGDHGMEVFHSAAPVVQ
;
A
#
# COMPACT_ATOMS: atom_id res chain seq x y z
N MET A 1 -21.78 -45.56 -47.80
CA MET A 1 -20.51 -44.89 -47.43
C MET A 1 -20.47 -44.75 -45.92
N ARG A 2 -19.56 -45.46 -45.25
CA ARG A 2 -19.49 -45.58 -43.78
C ARG A 2 -18.80 -44.35 -43.17
N ARG A 3 -19.42 -43.73 -42.15
CA ARG A 3 -18.69 -43.16 -41.00
C ARG A 3 -19.53 -43.36 -39.73
N LEU A 4 -18.99 -44.18 -38.84
CA LEU A 4 -19.44 -44.34 -37.46
C LEU A 4 -18.95 -43.14 -36.64
N THR A 5 -19.81 -42.65 -35.76
CA THR A 5 -19.49 -41.71 -34.69
C THR A 5 -19.82 -42.42 -33.38
N ILE A 6 -18.83 -42.64 -32.51
CA ILE A 6 -19.02 -43.19 -31.16
C ILE A 6 -18.45 -42.21 -30.13
N HIS A 7 -19.24 -42.04 -29.07
CA HIS A 7 -19.07 -41.27 -27.83
C HIS A 7 -17.72 -41.38 -27.09
N THR A 8 -17.42 -40.41 -26.23
CA THR A 8 -17.25 -40.64 -24.75
C THR A 8 -17.11 -39.34 -23.94
N LEU A 9 -17.45 -39.45 -22.65
CA LEU A 9 -17.57 -38.48 -21.54
C LEU A 9 -16.24 -37.88 -21.03
N PRO A 10 -16.25 -36.82 -20.18
CA PRO A 10 -15.07 -36.36 -19.46
C PRO A 10 -15.06 -36.83 -17.99
N LEU A 11 -13.95 -37.42 -17.51
CA LEU A 11 -13.58 -37.35 -16.10
C LEU A 11 -12.08 -37.66 -15.89
N ALA A 12 -11.47 -36.80 -15.08
CA ALA A 12 -10.36 -37.04 -14.16
C ALA A 12 -8.91 -37.22 -14.68
N THR A 13 -8.09 -36.20 -14.36
CA THR A 13 -6.74 -36.25 -13.74
C THR A 13 -5.55 -36.91 -14.43
N PHE A 14 -4.40 -36.26 -14.17
CA PHE A 14 -2.99 -36.62 -14.36
C PHE A 14 -2.30 -36.27 -15.67
N GLY A 15 -1.16 -35.59 -15.53
CA GLY A 15 -0.21 -35.26 -16.59
C GLY A 15 1.11 -34.74 -16.03
N LEU A 16 1.68 -35.46 -15.06
CA LEU A 16 3.12 -35.45 -14.79
C LEU A 16 3.78 -36.25 -15.93
N PHE A 17 4.69 -35.68 -16.70
CA PHE A 17 5.61 -36.48 -17.52
C PHE A 17 7.02 -35.90 -17.55
N VAL A 18 7.92 -36.80 -17.21
CA VAL A 18 9.38 -36.78 -17.25
C VAL A 18 9.83 -37.21 -18.66
N VAL A 19 11.15 -37.06 -18.92
CA VAL A 19 12.02 -37.73 -19.92
C VAL A 19 12.35 -36.84 -21.12
N ALA A 20 13.58 -36.75 -21.64
CA ALA A 20 14.97 -36.89 -21.19
C ALA A 20 15.83 -36.57 -22.42
N ALA A 21 17.00 -35.96 -22.18
CA ALA A 21 18.30 -36.14 -22.85
C ALA A 21 18.43 -36.25 -24.39
N PHE A 22 19.34 -35.43 -24.95
CA PHE A 22 20.57 -35.72 -25.74
C PHE A 22 20.94 -34.43 -26.53
N ALA A 23 22.17 -33.90 -26.66
CA ALA A 23 23.48 -34.14 -26.07
C ALA A 23 24.50 -33.09 -26.61
N ILE A 24 25.47 -32.70 -25.75
CA ILE A 24 26.90 -32.42 -26.00
C ILE A 24 27.32 -31.19 -26.86
N ALA A 25 27.90 -30.18 -26.19
CA ALA A 25 29.31 -29.79 -26.35
C ALA A 25 29.77 -28.92 -25.16
N ALA A 26 31.02 -29.14 -24.75
CA ALA A 26 31.58 -28.84 -23.44
C ALA A 26 32.02 -27.37 -23.22
N THR A 27 31.96 -26.90 -21.97
CA THR A 27 33.13 -26.47 -21.18
C THR A 27 32.70 -26.28 -19.71
N ALA A 28 33.59 -26.68 -18.79
CA ALA A 28 33.31 -27.06 -17.41
C ALA A 28 32.78 -25.95 -16.47
N PRO A 29 32.02 -26.31 -15.41
CA PRO A 29 31.59 -25.36 -14.39
C PRO A 29 32.72 -25.03 -13.42
N TYR A 30 32.93 -23.74 -13.15
CA TYR A 30 33.68 -23.26 -12.00
C TYR A 30 32.92 -23.66 -10.72
N THR A 31 33.34 -24.75 -10.10
CA THR A 31 32.94 -25.10 -8.74
C THR A 31 33.43 -24.03 -7.78
N SER A 32 32.48 -23.51 -6.99
CA SER A 32 32.67 -22.66 -5.83
C SER A 32 33.76 -23.18 -4.89
N VAL A 33 34.83 -22.40 -4.70
CA VAL A 33 35.75 -22.57 -3.57
C VAL A 33 35.13 -21.86 -2.37
N SER A 34 34.15 -22.51 -1.76
CA SER A 34 33.55 -22.11 -0.49
C SER A 34 33.56 -23.31 0.45
N ALA A 35 34.75 -23.63 0.96
CA ALA A 35 34.95 -24.43 2.17
C ALA A 35 36.46 -24.46 2.46
N ASN A 36 36.87 -23.79 3.54
CA ASN A 36 37.92 -24.24 4.49
C ASN A 36 38.35 -23.06 5.37
N LEU A 37 37.43 -22.61 6.20
CA LEU A 37 37.73 -21.94 7.47
C LEU A 37 36.93 -22.67 8.56
N ARG A 38 37.28 -23.94 8.82
CA ARG A 38 37.00 -24.63 10.08
C ARG A 38 37.83 -25.91 10.16
N ALA A 39 38.44 -26.10 11.32
CA ALA A 39 39.22 -27.24 11.76
C ALA A 39 40.50 -27.54 10.97
N SER A 40 41.61 -27.07 11.52
CA SER A 40 42.96 -27.59 11.29
C SER A 40 42.98 -29.12 11.39
N SER A 41 43.14 -29.80 10.26
CA SER A 41 43.66 -31.17 10.23
C SER A 41 45.15 -31.11 10.61
N LEU A 42 45.51 -31.91 11.61
CA LEU A 42 46.88 -32.16 12.04
C LEU A 42 47.65 -32.80 10.88
N ASP A 43 48.56 -32.05 10.30
CA ASP A 43 49.60 -32.51 9.39
C ASP A 43 50.95 -32.30 10.12
N GLU A 44 51.92 -33.20 9.96
CA GLU A 44 53.14 -33.33 10.82
C GLU A 44 54.13 -32.14 10.79
N ASN A 45 53.77 -31.02 10.17
CA ASN A 45 54.45 -29.74 10.33
C ASN A 45 53.46 -28.76 10.95
N GLY A 46 53.73 -28.33 12.20
CA GLY A 46 52.85 -27.50 13.03
C GLY A 46 52.26 -26.27 12.34
N PRO A 47 51.21 -25.64 12.93
CA PRO A 47 50.42 -24.60 12.28
C PRO A 47 51.34 -23.50 11.74
N ARG A 48 51.47 -23.42 10.40
CA ARG A 48 52.19 -22.32 9.74
C ARG A 48 51.57 -21.03 10.27
N SER A 49 52.38 -20.15 10.83
CA SER A 49 51.89 -18.87 11.34
C SER A 49 51.14 -18.14 10.22
N ALA A 50 50.03 -17.48 10.56
CA ALA A 50 49.17 -16.79 9.59
C ALA A 50 49.96 -15.83 8.67
N SER A 51 51.05 -15.25 9.19
CA SER A 51 51.98 -14.40 8.46
C SER A 51 52.74 -15.10 7.33
N VAL A 52 53.11 -16.38 7.48
CA VAL A 52 53.75 -17.17 6.41
C VAL A 52 52.76 -17.49 5.29
N LEU A 53 51.52 -17.79 5.65
CA LEU A 53 50.45 -18.06 4.68
C LEU A 53 50.13 -16.81 3.84
N LEU A 54 49.96 -15.65 4.48
CA LEU A 54 49.69 -14.38 3.82
C LEU A 54 50.82 -13.95 2.86
N ARG A 55 52.08 -14.16 3.24
CA ARG A 55 53.24 -13.91 2.36
C ARG A 55 53.20 -14.79 1.10
N SER A 56 52.92 -16.07 1.26
CA SER A 56 52.82 -17.00 0.12
C SER A 56 51.69 -16.62 -0.85
N GLN A 57 50.55 -16.17 -0.30
CA GLN A 57 49.42 -15.68 -1.10
C GLN A 57 49.75 -14.36 -1.80
N ALA A 58 50.45 -13.44 -1.13
CA ALA A 58 50.89 -12.18 -1.71
C ALA A 58 51.86 -12.37 -2.88
N GLU A 59 52.80 -13.31 -2.78
CA GLU A 59 53.70 -13.66 -3.88
C GLU A 59 52.99 -14.31 -5.06
N ALA A 60 52.03 -15.21 -4.79
CA ALA A 60 51.19 -15.80 -5.83
C ALA A 60 50.37 -14.75 -6.58
N LEU A 61 49.74 -13.83 -5.84
CA LEU A 61 48.99 -12.70 -6.40
C LEU A 61 49.91 -11.78 -7.21
N ARG A 62 51.12 -11.49 -6.70
CA ARG A 62 52.11 -10.68 -7.42
C ARG A 62 52.48 -11.29 -8.77
N ARG A 63 52.78 -12.60 -8.81
CA ARG A 63 53.09 -13.31 -10.07
C ARG A 63 51.94 -13.22 -11.06
N HIS A 64 50.71 -13.38 -10.58
CA HIS A 64 49.51 -13.28 -11.43
C HIS A 64 49.34 -11.85 -12.00
N LEU A 65 49.52 -10.81 -11.19
CA LEU A 65 49.43 -9.42 -11.63
C LEU A 65 50.54 -9.07 -12.64
N LEU A 66 51.79 -9.49 -12.41
CA LEU A 66 52.88 -9.30 -13.37
C LEU A 66 52.56 -9.93 -14.72
N HIS A 67 51.99 -11.14 -14.71
CA HIS A 67 51.60 -11.83 -15.94
C HIS A 67 50.44 -11.12 -16.68
N ARG A 68 49.48 -10.54 -15.95
CA ARG A 68 48.27 -9.96 -16.55
C ARG A 68 48.44 -8.51 -16.99
N SER A 69 49.17 -7.70 -16.22
CA SER A 69 49.26 -6.25 -16.40
C SER A 69 50.69 -5.72 -16.55
N GLY A 70 51.72 -6.58 -16.47
CA GLY A 70 53.14 -6.16 -16.56
C GLY A 70 53.66 -5.39 -15.34
N TYR A 71 52.77 -4.97 -14.44
CA TYR A 71 53.06 -4.31 -13.19
C TYR A 71 52.41 -5.06 -12.02
N ALA A 72 53.13 -5.13 -10.90
CA ALA A 72 52.58 -5.58 -9.62
C ALA A 72 53.27 -4.86 -8.45
N PRO A 73 52.51 -4.47 -7.41
CA PRO A 73 53.09 -3.89 -6.19
C PRO A 73 54.07 -4.85 -5.50
N GLN A 74 54.83 -4.31 -4.56
CA GLN A 74 55.71 -5.13 -3.74
C GLN A 74 54.91 -6.16 -2.92
N ALA A 75 55.52 -7.32 -2.66
CA ALA A 75 54.87 -8.41 -1.95
C ALA A 75 54.42 -8.01 -0.53
N GLY A 76 55.16 -7.12 0.14
CA GLY A 76 54.76 -6.55 1.44
C GLY A 76 53.45 -5.75 1.36
N ALA A 77 53.30 -4.88 0.36
CA ALA A 77 52.07 -4.11 0.15
C ALA A 77 50.88 -5.01 -0.17
N LEU A 78 51.09 -6.06 -0.99
CA LEU A 78 50.04 -7.06 -1.27
C LEU A 78 49.68 -7.90 -0.04
N ALA A 79 50.64 -8.21 0.84
CA ALA A 79 50.36 -8.90 2.09
C ALA A 79 49.49 -8.04 3.03
N SER A 80 49.81 -6.75 3.20
CA SER A 80 48.97 -5.81 3.95
C SER A 80 47.58 -5.66 3.34
N ALA A 81 47.46 -5.63 2.00
CA ALA A 81 46.18 -5.62 1.32
C ALA A 81 45.37 -6.89 1.60
N LEU A 82 45.99 -8.07 1.62
CA LEU A 82 45.32 -9.33 1.93
C LEU A 82 44.86 -9.40 3.39
N GLU A 83 45.63 -8.87 4.33
CA GLU A 83 45.21 -8.71 5.73
C GLU A 83 43.99 -7.77 5.84
N GLN A 84 44.02 -6.63 5.16
CA GLN A 84 42.88 -5.71 5.08
C GLN A 84 41.65 -6.39 4.47
N ARG A 85 41.82 -7.16 3.39
CA ARG A 85 40.74 -7.94 2.79
C ARG A 85 40.13 -8.92 3.79
N ALA A 86 40.95 -9.64 4.54
CA ALA A 86 40.48 -10.58 5.55
C ALA A 86 39.68 -9.90 6.67
N SER A 87 40.03 -8.66 7.06
CA SER A 87 39.31 -7.89 8.08
C SER A 87 38.02 -7.23 7.58
N LEU A 88 37.88 -7.05 6.26
CA LEU A 88 36.65 -6.59 5.62
C LEU A 88 35.66 -7.73 5.40
N LEU A 89 36.15 -8.92 5.01
CA LEU A 89 35.31 -10.08 4.74
C LEU A 89 34.56 -10.54 5.98
N GLY A 90 33.28 -10.88 5.81
CA GLY A 90 32.42 -11.30 6.91
C GLY A 90 31.83 -10.14 7.72
N ARG A 91 32.16 -8.88 7.38
CA ARG A 91 31.38 -7.74 7.88
C ARG A 91 29.97 -7.79 7.32
N THR A 92 29.01 -7.48 8.16
CA THR A 92 27.60 -7.42 7.80
C THR A 92 27.07 -6.03 8.13
N VAL A 93 26.25 -5.50 7.23
CA VAL A 93 25.48 -4.27 7.45
C VAL A 93 24.00 -4.58 7.33
N THR A 94 23.18 -4.01 8.21
CA THR A 94 21.73 -4.04 8.08
C THR A 94 21.30 -2.86 7.21
N VAL A 95 20.72 -3.13 6.05
CA VAL A 95 20.18 -2.11 5.15
C VAL A 95 18.74 -1.86 5.52
N ALA A 96 18.46 -0.66 6.05
CA ALA A 96 17.12 -0.24 6.46
C ALA A 96 16.57 0.80 5.49
N PHE A 97 15.38 0.54 4.96
CA PHE A 97 14.67 1.46 4.07
C PHE A 97 13.80 2.42 4.88
N ARG A 98 13.93 3.72 4.61
CA ARG A 98 13.21 4.78 5.34
C ARG A 98 12.57 5.73 4.35
N ALA A 99 11.30 6.04 4.55
CA ALA A 99 10.62 7.09 3.82
C ALA A 99 10.32 8.26 4.75
N GLU A 100 10.64 9.48 4.32
CA GLU A 100 10.24 10.70 5.02
C GLU A 100 8.91 11.17 4.41
N THR A 101 7.81 10.68 4.97
CA THR A 101 6.47 11.07 4.50
C THR A 101 5.57 11.30 5.70
N ALA A 102 4.85 12.42 5.69
CA ALA A 102 3.77 12.71 6.64
C ALA A 102 2.53 11.84 6.38
N VAL A 103 2.50 11.13 5.24
CA VAL A 103 1.39 10.27 4.82
C VAL A 103 1.82 8.79 4.90
N PRO A 104 0.96 7.90 5.43
CA PRO A 104 1.19 6.46 5.36
C PRO A 104 1.44 6.00 3.93
N LEU A 105 2.43 5.13 3.75
CA LEU A 105 2.74 4.57 2.44
C LEU A 105 1.64 3.58 2.03
N SER A 106 1.10 3.72 0.82
CA SER A 106 0.23 2.68 0.22
C SER A 106 1.02 1.44 -0.20
N VAL A 107 2.34 1.57 -0.35
CA VAL A 107 3.25 0.49 -0.73
C VAL A 107 4.15 0.19 0.47
N PRO A 108 4.19 -1.04 0.98
CA PRO A 108 5.06 -1.38 2.10
C PRO A 108 6.52 -1.17 1.70
N LEU A 109 7.31 -0.60 2.60
CA LEU A 109 8.76 -0.54 2.41
C LEU A 109 9.35 -1.94 2.37
N PRO A 110 10.45 -2.15 1.62
CA PRO A 110 11.19 -3.39 1.71
C PRO A 110 11.63 -3.64 3.16
N ALA A 111 11.51 -4.89 3.61
CA ALA A 111 11.98 -5.29 4.94
C ALA A 111 13.49 -5.04 5.06
N PRO A 112 14.02 -4.70 6.26
CA PRO A 112 15.45 -4.56 6.46
C PRO A 112 16.20 -5.82 6.03
N GLN A 113 17.32 -5.63 5.31
CA GLN A 113 18.10 -6.74 4.77
C GLN A 113 19.51 -6.75 5.34
N ALA A 114 19.94 -7.90 5.87
CA ALA A 114 21.33 -8.09 6.27
C ALA A 114 22.18 -8.40 5.03
N MET A 115 23.15 -7.55 4.72
CA MET A 115 24.08 -7.72 3.61
C MET A 115 25.47 -7.98 4.16
N THR A 116 26.01 -9.17 3.86
CA THR A 116 27.37 -9.54 4.22
C THR A 116 28.31 -9.19 3.07
N LEU A 117 29.44 -8.56 3.37
CA LEU A 117 30.42 -8.19 2.37
C LEU A 117 31.02 -9.44 1.72
N GLU A 118 30.72 -9.61 0.44
CA GLU A 118 31.21 -10.70 -0.39
C GLU A 118 32.54 -10.37 -1.07
N HIS A 119 33.28 -11.43 -1.41
CA HIS A 119 34.53 -11.31 -2.16
C HIS A 119 34.37 -10.56 -3.49
N SER A 120 33.20 -10.69 -4.13
CA SER A 120 32.90 -10.05 -5.41
C SER A 120 32.90 -8.53 -5.28
N TRP A 121 32.48 -7.97 -4.15
CA TRP A 121 32.41 -6.52 -3.91
C TRP A 121 33.72 -5.87 -3.52
N LEU A 122 34.82 -6.63 -3.44
CA LEU A 122 36.13 -6.07 -3.19
C LEU A 122 36.89 -5.88 -4.51
N THR A 123 37.56 -4.74 -4.62
CA THR A 123 38.45 -4.44 -5.74
C THR A 123 39.83 -4.07 -5.20
N LEU A 124 40.86 -4.76 -5.71
CA LEU A 124 42.24 -4.42 -5.41
C LEU A 124 42.61 -3.17 -6.21
N VAL A 125 42.96 -2.09 -5.49
CA VAL A 125 43.51 -0.88 -6.08
C VAL A 125 44.98 -0.80 -5.70
N SER A 126 45.81 -0.49 -6.68
CA SER A 126 47.24 -0.29 -6.46
C SER A 126 47.73 0.93 -7.21
N ASP A 127 48.56 1.73 -6.55
CA ASP A 127 49.22 2.91 -7.09
C ASP A 127 50.70 2.92 -6.67
N GLY A 128 51.39 4.03 -6.91
CA GLY A 128 52.79 4.20 -6.50
C GLY A 128 53.02 4.22 -4.98
N SER A 129 51.95 4.31 -4.18
CA SER A 129 51.98 4.37 -2.71
C SER A 129 51.69 3.02 -2.04
N GLY A 130 51.12 2.04 -2.75
CA GLY A 130 50.88 0.70 -2.21
C GLY A 130 49.77 -0.07 -2.90
N ALA A 131 49.20 -1.04 -2.19
CA ALA A 131 48.08 -1.86 -2.61
C ALA A 131 47.05 -1.94 -1.48
N ARG A 132 45.77 -1.84 -1.79
CA ARG A 132 44.68 -1.94 -0.82
C ARG A 132 43.41 -2.48 -1.47
N TYR A 133 42.56 -3.13 -0.69
CA TYR A 133 41.21 -3.47 -1.15
C TYR A 133 40.25 -2.35 -0.77
N ILE A 134 39.39 -2.00 -1.73
CA ILE A 134 38.25 -1.11 -1.51
C ILE A 134 36.95 -1.87 -1.68
N VAL A 135 35.93 -1.42 -0.95
CA VAL A 135 34.54 -1.82 -1.23
C VAL A 135 34.08 -1.12 -2.52
N ASP A 136 33.76 -1.91 -3.53
CA ASP A 136 33.43 -1.45 -4.89
C ASP A 136 31.95 -1.10 -5.00
N GLN A 137 31.66 0.20 -4.96
CA GLN A 137 30.30 0.75 -5.09
C GLN A 137 29.59 0.27 -6.35
N ALA A 138 30.27 0.19 -7.50
CA ALA A 138 29.62 -0.17 -8.77
C ALA A 138 29.14 -1.63 -8.75
N LYS A 139 29.83 -2.51 -8.03
CA LYS A 139 29.40 -3.90 -7.86
C LYS A 139 28.24 -4.06 -6.88
N ILE A 140 28.22 -3.25 -5.82
CA ILE A 140 27.07 -3.17 -4.91
C ILE A 140 25.86 -2.64 -5.68
N GLN A 141 26.03 -1.58 -6.47
CA GLN A 141 24.97 -0.99 -7.30
C GLN A 141 24.29 -2.04 -8.19
N ARG A 142 25.06 -2.82 -8.98
CA ARG A 142 24.50 -3.90 -9.81
C ARG A 142 23.75 -4.96 -9.01
N THR A 143 24.21 -5.24 -7.78
CA THR A 143 23.54 -6.19 -6.89
C THR A 143 22.20 -5.63 -6.43
N LEU A 144 22.15 -4.35 -6.04
CA LEU A 144 20.93 -3.66 -5.66
C LEU A 144 19.93 -3.55 -6.83
N GLU A 145 20.40 -3.24 -8.04
CA GLU A 145 19.55 -3.18 -9.25
C GLU A 145 18.80 -4.50 -9.47
N GLY A 146 19.47 -5.65 -9.31
CA GLY A 146 18.83 -6.95 -9.41
C GLY A 146 17.90 -7.28 -8.23
N MET A 147 18.33 -6.97 -7.01
CA MET A 147 17.55 -7.26 -5.79
C MET A 147 16.28 -6.42 -5.66
N LEU A 148 16.32 -5.17 -6.13
CA LEU A 148 15.25 -4.20 -5.96
C LEU A 148 14.35 -4.06 -7.20
N ALA A 149 14.64 -4.76 -8.31
CA ALA A 149 13.89 -4.65 -9.56
C ALA A 149 12.37 -4.86 -9.40
N ASP A 150 11.96 -5.79 -8.52
CA ASP A 150 10.55 -6.08 -8.28
C ASP A 150 9.89 -5.15 -7.26
N ILE A 151 10.69 -4.44 -6.45
CA ILE A 151 10.22 -3.65 -5.29
C ILE A 151 10.18 -2.16 -5.63
N VAL A 152 11.21 -1.66 -6.33
CA VAL A 152 11.32 -0.26 -6.79
C VAL A 152 10.66 -0.19 -8.15
N ARG A 153 9.33 0.03 -8.15
CA ARG A 153 8.53 0.22 -9.36
C ARG A 153 8.17 1.70 -9.50
N PRO A 154 8.24 2.27 -10.72
CA PRO A 154 7.76 3.63 -10.96
C PRO A 154 6.27 3.73 -10.68
N ALA A 155 5.80 4.94 -10.38
CA ALA A 155 4.36 5.18 -10.27
C ALA A 155 3.66 4.89 -11.60
N VAL A 156 2.42 4.39 -11.49
CA VAL A 156 1.52 4.24 -12.64
C VAL A 156 0.58 5.42 -12.64
N HIS A 157 0.56 6.15 -13.75
CA HIS A 157 -0.37 7.25 -13.99
C HIS A 157 -1.49 6.78 -14.92
N ALA A 158 -2.69 7.34 -14.74
CA ALA A 158 -3.84 7.09 -15.60
C ALA A 158 -4.32 8.38 -16.26
N THR A 159 -5.14 8.23 -17.29
CA THR A 159 -5.90 9.35 -17.88
C THR A 159 -7.39 9.09 -17.67
N ALA A 160 -8.15 10.14 -17.40
CA ALA A 160 -9.60 10.09 -17.30
C ALA A 160 -10.22 10.87 -18.46
N VAL A 161 -11.08 10.20 -19.22
CA VAL A 161 -11.81 10.80 -20.34
C VAL A 161 -13.23 11.09 -19.89
N LEU A 162 -13.63 12.37 -19.91
CA LEU A 162 -14.99 12.78 -19.58
C LEU A 162 -15.99 12.15 -20.56
N SER A 163 -17.04 11.56 -20.00
CA SER A 163 -18.18 11.00 -20.71
C SER A 163 -19.46 11.46 -20.01
N SER A 164 -20.38 12.15 -20.70
CA SER A 164 -21.74 12.30 -20.16
C SER A 164 -22.45 10.96 -20.31
N HIS A 165 -22.85 10.36 -19.18
CA HIS A 165 -23.43 9.02 -19.14
C HIS A 165 -24.67 8.95 -18.23
N ASP A 166 -25.50 10.00 -18.26
CA ASP A 166 -26.90 9.81 -17.89
C ASP A 166 -27.84 10.54 -18.84
N SER A 167 -28.99 9.93 -19.07
CA SER A 167 -30.10 10.36 -19.92
C SER A 167 -30.66 11.77 -19.62
N ASN A 168 -30.24 12.39 -18.52
CA ASN A 168 -30.63 13.74 -18.09
C ASN A 168 -29.47 14.75 -18.09
N ASP A 169 -28.27 14.40 -18.57
CA ASP A 169 -27.08 15.27 -18.63
C ASP A 169 -26.62 15.87 -17.27
N ALA A 170 -27.19 15.42 -16.14
CA ALA A 170 -26.97 16.03 -14.84
C ALA A 170 -25.72 15.52 -14.11
N LEU A 171 -25.24 14.32 -14.43
CA LEU A 171 -24.14 13.67 -13.70
C LEU A 171 -22.93 13.48 -14.61
N LEU A 172 -21.85 14.18 -14.30
CA LEU A 172 -20.60 14.11 -15.05
C LEU A 172 -19.87 12.82 -14.68
N ARG A 173 -19.44 12.06 -15.69
CA ARG A 173 -18.62 10.87 -15.50
C ARG A 173 -17.30 10.97 -16.25
N ALA A 174 -16.32 10.20 -15.81
CA ALA A 174 -15.09 9.98 -16.53
C ALA A 174 -14.74 8.50 -16.52
N MET A 175 -14.23 8.00 -17.64
CA MET A 175 -13.68 6.66 -17.74
C MET A 175 -12.17 6.72 -17.53
N LEU A 176 -11.66 5.97 -16.56
CA LEU A 176 -10.22 5.85 -16.33
C LEU A 176 -9.60 4.85 -17.32
N ASP A 177 -8.53 5.26 -17.97
CA ASP A 177 -7.62 4.40 -18.73
C ASP A 177 -6.52 3.88 -17.80
N GLY A 178 -6.79 2.73 -17.18
CA GLY A 178 -5.90 2.10 -16.21
C GLY A 178 -6.21 2.41 -14.75
N GLN A 179 -5.36 1.93 -13.86
CA GLN A 179 -5.47 2.15 -12.41
C GLN A 179 -4.20 2.84 -11.92
N PRO A 180 -4.28 4.07 -11.39
CA PRO A 180 -3.14 4.74 -10.80
C PRO A 180 -2.59 3.92 -9.64
N GLN A 181 -1.26 3.79 -9.57
CA GLN A 181 -0.57 3.09 -8.49
C GLN A 181 0.60 3.95 -8.04
N ASP A 182 0.77 4.06 -6.72
CA ASP A 182 1.93 4.73 -6.17
C ASP A 182 3.17 3.85 -6.41
N GLY A 183 4.29 4.50 -6.74
CA GLY A 183 5.59 3.90 -6.93
C GLY A 183 6.54 4.25 -5.79
N LEU A 184 7.60 3.47 -5.66
CA LEU A 184 8.71 3.78 -4.77
C LEU A 184 9.94 4.08 -5.62
N HIS A 185 10.60 5.18 -5.30
CA HIS A 185 11.86 5.57 -5.90
C HIS A 185 12.99 5.45 -4.88
N ILE A 186 14.10 4.86 -5.33
CA ILE A 186 15.35 4.76 -4.56
C ILE A 186 16.48 5.20 -5.47
N ASP A 187 17.31 6.13 -5.01
CA ASP A 187 18.57 6.47 -5.68
C ASP A 187 19.55 5.31 -5.47
N ILE A 188 19.58 4.36 -6.41
CA ILE A 188 20.40 3.15 -6.34
C ILE A 188 21.91 3.48 -6.27
N PRO A 189 22.46 4.42 -7.08
CA PRO A 189 23.84 4.87 -6.92
C PRO A 189 24.17 5.40 -5.51
N GLN A 190 23.30 6.22 -4.92
CA GLN A 190 23.49 6.75 -3.58
C GLN A 190 23.39 5.64 -2.52
N ALA A 191 22.41 4.74 -2.65
CA ALA A 191 22.24 3.60 -1.76
C ALA A 191 23.48 2.70 -1.75
N ALA A 192 24.05 2.43 -2.93
CA ALA A 192 25.29 1.68 -3.06
C ALA A 192 26.48 2.37 -2.37
N ALA A 193 26.56 3.71 -2.44
CA ALA A 193 27.61 4.47 -1.77
C ALA A 193 27.49 4.40 -0.24
N ILE A 194 26.26 4.49 0.29
CA ILE A 194 25.98 4.38 1.74
C ILE A 194 26.39 2.98 2.24
N ILE A 195 25.98 1.92 1.54
CA ILE A 195 26.31 0.54 1.89
C ILE A 195 27.82 0.30 1.80
N ALA A 196 28.47 0.77 0.73
CA ALA A 196 29.92 0.65 0.56
C ALA A 196 30.68 1.30 1.72
N THR A 197 30.25 2.51 2.11
CA THR A 197 30.82 3.25 3.24
C THR A 197 30.63 2.48 4.55
N ALA A 198 29.41 2.03 4.84
CA ALA A 198 29.09 1.29 6.06
C ALA A 198 29.92 0.00 6.19
N LEU A 199 30.07 -0.76 5.11
CA LEU A 199 30.91 -1.96 5.10
C LEU A 199 32.41 -1.62 5.27
N GLN A 200 32.87 -0.54 4.65
CA GLN A 200 34.26 -0.07 4.73
C GLN A 200 34.63 0.39 6.14
N THR A 201 33.74 1.09 6.85
CA THR A 201 33.96 1.61 8.20
C THR A 201 33.55 0.65 9.31
N GLY A 202 32.69 -0.32 9.01
CA GLY A 202 32.17 -1.30 9.97
C GLY A 202 30.92 -0.80 10.72
N GLU A 203 30.16 0.11 10.12
CA GLU A 203 28.87 0.54 10.65
C GLU A 203 27.86 -0.62 10.58
N PRO A 204 27.07 -0.84 11.64
CA PRO A 204 26.13 -1.96 11.70
C PRO A 204 24.89 -1.73 10.83
N GLU A 205 24.59 -0.48 10.45
CA GLU A 205 23.37 -0.11 9.75
C GLU A 205 23.63 0.91 8.62
N ALA A 206 22.92 0.74 7.50
CA ALA A 206 22.89 1.65 6.36
C ALA A 206 21.44 2.08 6.11
N ASN A 207 21.17 3.37 6.29
CA ASN A 207 19.84 3.94 6.11
C ASN A 207 19.65 4.42 4.66
N ILE A 208 18.74 3.78 3.93
CA ILE A 208 18.44 4.09 2.54
C ILE A 208 17.15 4.90 2.47
N HIS A 209 17.23 6.10 1.91
CA HIS A 209 16.07 6.94 1.68
C HIS A 209 15.22 6.38 0.53
N VAL A 210 13.92 6.32 0.75
CA VAL A 210 12.90 5.91 -0.23
C VAL A 210 11.92 7.05 -0.40
N THR A 211 11.69 7.46 -1.64
CA THR A 211 10.73 8.50 -1.98
C THR A 211 9.46 7.85 -2.56
N LEU A 212 8.29 8.24 -2.05
CA LEU A 212 7.01 7.84 -2.62
C LEU A 212 6.70 8.71 -3.83
N GLU A 213 6.47 8.10 -4.98
CA GLU A 213 5.92 8.77 -6.15
C GLU A 213 4.43 8.41 -6.25
N ARG A 214 3.54 9.40 -6.19
CA ARG A 214 2.09 9.12 -6.25
C ARG A 214 1.63 8.83 -7.67
N GLY A 215 0.80 7.80 -7.80
CA GLY A 215 0.03 7.59 -9.02
C GLY A 215 -0.95 8.76 -9.20
N THR A 216 -1.02 9.27 -10.42
CA THR A 216 -1.86 10.44 -10.75
C THR A 216 -2.90 10.08 -11.79
N VAL A 217 -3.97 10.88 -11.85
CA VAL A 217 -4.95 10.84 -12.93
C VAL A 217 -4.91 12.17 -13.66
N GLN A 218 -4.66 12.15 -14.96
CA GLN A 218 -4.86 13.33 -15.81
C GLN A 218 -6.30 13.37 -16.31
N ILE A 219 -7.03 14.43 -16.01
CA ILE A 219 -8.38 14.66 -16.56
C ILE A 219 -8.35 15.87 -17.49
N MET A 220 -8.99 15.74 -18.66
CA MET A 220 -9.14 16.86 -19.58
C MET A 220 -10.41 17.63 -19.26
N GLN A 221 -10.29 18.89 -18.86
CA GLN A 221 -11.40 19.79 -18.58
C GLN A 221 -11.20 21.08 -19.38
N GLU A 222 -12.19 21.45 -20.22
CA GLU A 222 -12.16 22.67 -21.04
C GLU A 222 -10.86 22.85 -21.87
N GLY A 223 -10.32 21.74 -22.39
CA GLY A 223 -9.09 21.74 -23.19
C GLY A 223 -7.79 21.87 -22.38
N ARG A 224 -7.86 21.81 -21.04
CA ARG A 224 -6.70 21.79 -20.16
C ARG A 224 -6.58 20.44 -19.44
N ALA A 225 -5.36 19.93 -19.35
CA ALA A 225 -5.06 18.77 -18.52
C ALA A 225 -4.93 19.20 -17.05
N ILE A 226 -5.69 18.55 -16.17
CA ILE A 226 -5.61 18.72 -14.73
C ILE A 226 -5.08 17.41 -14.13
N THR A 227 -4.03 17.51 -13.31
CA THR A 227 -3.47 16.37 -12.61
C THR A 227 -4.15 16.23 -11.25
N LEU A 228 -4.76 15.07 -11.02
CA LEU A 228 -5.38 14.69 -9.76
C LEU A 228 -4.51 13.64 -9.06
N THR A 229 -4.43 13.70 -7.74
CA THR A 229 -3.79 12.69 -6.87
C THR A 229 -4.86 12.05 -5.99
N ARG A 230 -4.60 10.85 -5.48
CA ARG A 230 -5.51 10.21 -4.52
C ARG A 230 -5.47 10.97 -3.19
N ILE A 231 -6.58 11.59 -2.82
CA ILE A 231 -6.73 12.36 -1.58
C ILE A 231 -7.43 11.57 -0.47
N ALA A 232 -8.14 10.48 -0.79
CA ALA A 232 -8.73 9.59 0.21
C ALA A 232 -9.10 8.21 -0.35
N THR A 233 -9.22 7.24 0.56
CA THR A 233 -9.78 5.92 0.28
C THR A 233 -10.80 5.53 1.35
N GLY A 234 -11.97 5.05 0.92
CA GLY A 234 -12.97 4.43 1.76
C GLY A 234 -13.04 2.92 1.50
N LEU A 235 -13.20 2.15 2.57
CA LEU A 235 -13.22 0.69 2.52
C LEU A 235 -14.47 0.10 3.18
N SER A 236 -14.93 -1.01 2.64
CA SER A 236 -15.85 -1.92 3.31
C SER A 236 -15.63 -3.35 2.82
N ASN A 237 -16.09 -4.34 3.59
CA ASN A 237 -16.03 -5.74 3.20
C ASN A 237 -17.42 -6.37 3.27
N PHE A 238 -17.80 -7.13 2.25
CA PHE A 238 -19.09 -7.81 2.15
C PHE A 238 -18.94 -9.33 2.09
N LYS A 239 -17.83 -9.88 2.60
CA LYS A 239 -17.63 -11.33 2.73
C LYS A 239 -18.80 -11.96 3.49
N ASN A 240 -19.19 -13.16 3.06
CA ASN A 240 -20.34 -13.91 3.58
C ASN A 240 -21.71 -13.27 3.33
N SER A 241 -21.80 -12.25 2.47
CA SER A 241 -23.10 -11.70 2.07
C SER A 241 -23.89 -12.69 1.20
N PRO A 242 -25.22 -12.70 1.28
CA PRO A 242 -26.06 -13.42 0.34
C PRO A 242 -25.85 -12.92 -1.10
N TYR A 243 -26.06 -13.80 -2.08
CA TYR A 243 -25.83 -13.52 -3.50
C TYR A 243 -26.46 -12.21 -3.99
N GLY A 244 -27.76 -12.00 -3.74
CA GLY A 244 -28.46 -10.78 -4.16
C GLY A 244 -27.84 -9.49 -3.64
N ARG A 245 -27.34 -9.52 -2.40
CA ARG A 245 -26.64 -8.40 -1.77
C ARG A 245 -25.27 -8.14 -2.43
N ILE A 246 -24.52 -9.21 -2.74
CA ILE A 246 -23.22 -9.10 -3.43
C ILE A 246 -23.40 -8.47 -4.80
N VAL A 247 -24.38 -8.94 -5.59
CA VAL A 247 -24.66 -8.41 -6.93
C VAL A 247 -25.00 -6.92 -6.86
N ASN A 248 -25.87 -6.51 -5.93
CA ASN A 248 -26.22 -5.10 -5.76
C ASN A 248 -25.02 -4.24 -5.34
N ILE A 249 -24.16 -4.72 -4.43
CA ILE A 249 -22.98 -3.96 -3.98
C ILE A 249 -21.99 -3.78 -5.13
N ARG A 250 -21.69 -4.84 -5.88
CA ARG A 250 -20.82 -4.78 -7.06
C ARG A 250 -21.37 -3.83 -8.11
N LYS A 251 -22.63 -3.98 -8.48
CA LYS A 251 -23.32 -3.06 -9.39
C LYS A 251 -23.24 -1.61 -8.90
N GLY A 252 -23.50 -1.37 -7.62
CA GLY A 252 -23.43 -0.03 -7.03
C GLY A 252 -22.04 0.60 -7.11
N LEU A 253 -20.98 -0.14 -6.80
CA LEU A 253 -19.61 0.34 -6.88
C LEU A 253 -19.14 0.40 -8.34
N ASP A 254 -19.07 -0.74 -9.00
CA ASP A 254 -18.38 -0.93 -10.28
C ASP A 254 -19.11 -0.29 -11.48
N GLU A 255 -20.44 -0.10 -11.41
CA GLU A 255 -21.22 0.47 -12.54
C GLU A 255 -21.82 1.85 -12.25
N ARG A 256 -22.05 2.21 -10.99
CA ARG A 256 -22.85 3.40 -10.63
C ARG A 256 -22.05 4.48 -9.92
N VAL A 257 -21.18 4.13 -8.98
CA VAL A 257 -20.32 5.11 -8.29
C VAL A 257 -19.06 5.38 -9.10
N ASP A 258 -18.50 4.36 -9.76
CA ASP A 258 -17.25 4.51 -10.49
C ASP A 258 -17.33 5.58 -11.58
N GLY A 259 -16.22 6.32 -11.70
CA GLY A 259 -16.06 7.40 -12.65
C GLY A 259 -16.87 8.66 -12.35
N THR A 260 -17.51 8.81 -11.18
CA THR A 260 -18.30 10.02 -10.88
C THR A 260 -17.38 11.24 -10.72
N VAL A 261 -17.66 12.33 -11.45
CA VAL A 261 -16.93 13.59 -11.33
C VAL A 261 -17.78 14.61 -10.58
N VAL A 262 -17.21 15.22 -9.54
CA VAL A 262 -17.85 16.26 -8.74
C VAL A 262 -17.10 17.58 -8.96
N PRO A 263 -17.62 18.51 -9.76
CA PRO A 263 -17.00 19.82 -9.96
C PRO A 263 -16.76 20.58 -8.65
N SER A 264 -15.75 21.45 -8.62
CA SER A 264 -15.50 22.33 -7.48
C SER A 264 -16.73 23.19 -7.17
N GLY A 265 -17.07 23.33 -5.89
CA GLY A 265 -18.22 24.08 -5.40
C GLY A 265 -19.57 23.38 -5.54
N THR A 266 -19.62 22.15 -6.05
CA THR A 266 -20.87 21.38 -6.21
C THR A 266 -20.97 20.24 -5.20
N SER A 267 -22.16 19.69 -5.02
CA SER A 267 -22.39 18.57 -4.09
C SER A 267 -22.56 17.25 -4.83
N PHE A 268 -21.98 16.21 -4.27
CA PHE A 268 -22.28 14.83 -4.61
C PHE A 268 -23.59 14.40 -3.94
N SER A 269 -24.46 13.70 -4.67
CA SER A 269 -25.60 12.96 -4.12
C SER A 269 -25.47 11.48 -4.42
N PHE A 270 -25.52 10.64 -3.38
CA PHE A 270 -25.47 9.20 -3.54
C PHE A 270 -26.68 8.67 -4.30
N ASN A 271 -27.88 9.14 -3.96
CA ASN A 271 -29.11 8.69 -4.61
C ASN A 271 -29.17 9.09 -6.09
N GLU A 272 -28.72 10.30 -6.46
CA GLU A 272 -28.61 10.71 -7.86
C GLU A 272 -27.58 9.84 -8.61
N THR A 273 -26.45 9.55 -7.97
CA THR A 273 -25.37 8.71 -8.53
C THR A 273 -25.83 7.27 -8.79
N ILE A 274 -26.55 6.67 -7.84
CA ILE A 274 -27.11 5.31 -8.02
C ILE A 274 -28.26 5.32 -9.03
N GLY A 275 -29.05 6.39 -9.07
CA GLY A 275 -30.23 6.49 -9.92
C GLY A 275 -31.34 5.49 -9.53
N PRO A 276 -32.29 5.20 -10.44
CA PRO A 276 -33.45 4.38 -10.11
C PRO A 276 -33.10 2.92 -9.77
N VAL A 277 -33.61 2.46 -8.62
CA VAL A 277 -33.39 1.10 -8.10
C VAL A 277 -34.64 0.25 -8.33
N SER A 278 -34.58 -0.67 -9.28
CA SER A 278 -35.70 -1.57 -9.64
C SER A 278 -35.21 -2.90 -10.23
N GLN A 279 -36.02 -3.95 -10.16
CA GLN A 279 -35.68 -5.26 -10.72
C GLN A 279 -35.41 -5.18 -12.23
N GLY A 280 -36.21 -4.38 -12.96
CA GLY A 280 -36.01 -4.15 -14.40
C GLY A 280 -34.68 -3.48 -14.77
N ARG A 281 -33.98 -2.87 -13.80
CA ARG A 281 -32.64 -2.30 -13.96
C ARG A 281 -31.53 -3.22 -13.43
N GLY A 282 -31.85 -4.48 -13.15
CA GLY A 282 -30.90 -5.50 -12.71
C GLY A 282 -30.58 -5.48 -11.20
N TRP A 283 -31.36 -4.76 -10.39
CA TRP A 283 -31.22 -4.80 -8.93
C TRP A 283 -31.97 -6.01 -8.36
N LEU A 284 -31.33 -6.73 -7.45
CA LEU A 284 -31.89 -7.93 -6.82
C LEU A 284 -32.46 -7.62 -5.43
N GLU A 285 -33.33 -8.49 -4.94
CA GLU A 285 -33.81 -8.40 -3.56
C GLU A 285 -32.74 -8.86 -2.57
N ALA A 286 -32.58 -8.10 -1.50
CA ALA A 286 -31.76 -8.45 -0.35
C ALA A 286 -32.30 -7.77 0.91
N LEU A 287 -31.91 -8.29 2.08
CA LEU A 287 -32.35 -7.74 3.35
C LEU A 287 -31.82 -6.31 3.56
N ALA A 288 -32.69 -5.42 4.01
CA ALA A 288 -32.33 -4.10 4.53
C ALA A 288 -33.08 -3.82 5.84
N ILE A 289 -32.55 -2.88 6.61
CA ILE A 289 -33.22 -2.39 7.83
C ILE A 289 -34.31 -1.40 7.42
N PHE A 290 -35.56 -1.73 7.73
CA PHE A 290 -36.75 -0.97 7.43
C PHE A 290 -37.41 -0.49 8.74
N ASN A 291 -37.99 0.71 8.73
CA ASN A 291 -38.65 1.33 9.90
C ASN A 291 -37.83 1.28 11.21
N GLY A 292 -36.51 1.32 11.11
CA GLY A 292 -35.61 1.41 12.26
C GLY A 292 -35.20 0.06 12.88
N THR A 293 -36.00 -1.00 12.77
CA THR A 293 -35.68 -2.29 13.41
C THR A 293 -35.98 -3.54 12.60
N ASP A 294 -36.84 -3.46 11.59
CA ASP A 294 -37.31 -4.64 10.86
C ASP A 294 -36.32 -5.00 9.75
N LEU A 295 -36.02 -6.28 9.56
CA LEU A 295 -35.29 -6.74 8.38
C LEU A 295 -36.28 -7.18 7.33
N ARG A 296 -36.29 -6.52 6.17
CA ARG A 296 -37.18 -6.86 5.04
C ARG A 296 -36.39 -7.02 3.75
N PRO A 297 -36.76 -7.99 2.90
CA PRO A 297 -36.27 -8.02 1.52
C PRO A 297 -36.72 -6.76 0.79
N ILE A 298 -35.77 -6.04 0.22
CA ILE A 298 -36.02 -4.90 -0.67
C ILE A 298 -35.14 -5.02 -1.91
N VAL A 299 -35.64 -4.50 -3.03
CA VAL A 299 -34.84 -4.35 -4.25
C VAL A 299 -33.70 -3.36 -3.98
N GLY A 300 -32.48 -3.75 -4.31
CA GLY A 300 -31.28 -2.95 -4.04
C GLY A 300 -30.76 -3.05 -2.60
N GLY A 301 -31.21 -4.04 -1.82
CA GLY A 301 -30.62 -4.31 -0.51
C GLY A 301 -29.10 -4.49 -0.61
N GLY A 302 -28.35 -3.83 0.27
CA GLY A 302 -26.88 -3.73 0.21
C GLY A 302 -26.34 -2.35 -0.17
N LEU A 303 -27.16 -1.47 -0.77
CA LEU A 303 -26.74 -0.12 -1.16
C LEU A 303 -26.24 0.76 -0.01
N CYS A 304 -26.71 0.54 1.22
CA CYS A 304 -26.15 1.25 2.39
C CYS A 304 -24.67 0.94 2.63
N GLN A 305 -24.17 -0.22 2.21
CA GLN A 305 -22.74 -0.52 2.30
C GLN A 305 -21.94 0.25 1.24
N VAL A 306 -22.49 0.42 0.03
CA VAL A 306 -21.89 1.26 -1.01
C VAL A 306 -21.82 2.71 -0.51
N ALA A 307 -22.93 3.25 0.01
CA ALA A 307 -22.96 4.59 0.62
C ALA A 307 -21.99 4.72 1.79
N THR A 308 -21.88 3.70 2.65
CA THR A 308 -20.89 3.68 3.75
C THR A 308 -19.46 3.76 3.24
N THR A 309 -19.14 3.07 2.13
CA THR A 309 -17.80 3.11 1.54
C THR A 309 -17.49 4.50 0.98
N VAL A 310 -18.44 5.12 0.27
CA VAL A 310 -18.32 6.50 -0.22
C VAL A 310 -18.20 7.50 0.93
N TYR A 311 -19.02 7.36 1.97
CA TYR A 311 -18.98 8.22 3.16
C TYR A 311 -17.61 8.18 3.83
N ARG A 312 -17.02 6.99 3.98
CA ARG A 312 -15.69 6.83 4.58
C ARG A 312 -14.61 7.51 3.74
N ALA A 313 -14.68 7.40 2.41
CA ALA A 313 -13.76 8.09 1.52
C ALA A 313 -13.90 9.62 1.66
N ALA A 314 -15.13 10.14 1.61
CA ALA A 314 -15.39 11.57 1.76
C ALA A 314 -14.98 12.10 3.14
N LEU A 315 -15.20 11.31 4.19
CA LEU A 315 -14.78 11.63 5.54
C LEU A 315 -13.25 11.66 5.67
N ALA A 316 -12.55 10.67 5.11
CA ALA A 316 -11.09 10.63 5.10
C ALA A 316 -10.49 11.77 4.25
N ALA A 317 -11.19 12.23 3.21
CA ALA A 317 -10.81 13.41 2.41
C ALA A 317 -11.07 14.75 3.14
N GLY A 318 -11.77 14.75 4.28
CA GLY A 318 -12.12 15.98 4.98
C GLY A 318 -13.12 16.83 4.21
N LEU A 319 -13.97 16.21 3.39
CA LEU A 319 -15.02 16.91 2.65
C LEU A 319 -16.21 17.24 3.58
N PRO A 320 -16.84 18.42 3.44
CA PRO A 320 -18.05 18.76 4.18
C PRO A 320 -19.19 17.78 3.89
N ILE A 321 -19.63 17.03 4.91
CA ILE A 321 -20.75 16.09 4.80
C ILE A 321 -22.06 16.83 5.10
N ASP A 322 -22.87 17.14 4.09
CA ASP A 322 -24.10 17.94 4.28
C ASP A 322 -25.26 17.08 4.80
N LYS A 323 -25.37 15.83 4.33
CA LYS A 323 -26.41 14.89 4.76
C LYS A 323 -25.79 13.54 5.03
N ARG A 324 -25.90 13.08 6.28
CA ARG A 324 -25.57 11.72 6.68
C ARG A 324 -26.47 11.25 7.81
N LYS A 325 -26.83 9.98 7.77
CA LYS A 325 -27.50 9.26 8.87
C LYS A 325 -26.87 7.89 9.01
N ASN A 326 -26.57 7.45 10.23
CA ASN A 326 -26.12 6.08 10.49
C ASN A 326 -27.29 5.10 10.48
N HIS A 327 -27.00 3.80 10.40
CA HIS A 327 -28.01 2.76 10.58
C HIS A 327 -28.59 2.84 11.99
N SER A 328 -29.90 2.62 12.10
CA SER A 328 -30.60 2.58 13.39
C SER A 328 -30.14 1.42 14.27
N LEU A 329 -29.74 0.30 13.67
CA LEU A 329 -29.15 -0.85 14.37
C LEU A 329 -27.64 -0.87 14.12
N TYR A 330 -26.88 -1.27 15.14
CA TYR A 330 -25.44 -1.49 14.99
C TYR A 330 -25.17 -2.65 14.04
N VAL A 331 -24.32 -2.41 13.04
CA VAL A 331 -23.97 -3.38 12.00
C VAL A 331 -22.54 -3.88 12.23
N THR A 332 -22.41 -5.14 12.62
CA THR A 332 -21.14 -5.69 13.13
C THR A 332 -20.02 -5.76 12.09
N TYR A 333 -20.33 -6.01 10.83
CA TYR A 333 -19.32 -6.14 9.77
C TYR A 333 -18.67 -4.80 9.36
N TYR A 334 -19.17 -3.66 9.84
CA TYR A 334 -18.50 -2.37 9.65
C TYR A 334 -17.35 -2.12 10.64
N LYS A 335 -17.26 -2.92 11.72
CA LYS A 335 -16.26 -2.76 12.79
C LYS A 335 -14.82 -2.68 12.28
N ALA A 336 -14.48 -3.47 11.27
CA ALA A 336 -13.11 -3.60 10.75
C ALA A 336 -12.53 -2.34 10.10
N TYR A 337 -13.37 -1.32 9.84
CA TYR A 337 -12.98 -0.10 9.13
C TYR A 337 -13.55 1.16 9.81
N GLY A 338 -13.75 1.11 11.13
CA GLY A 338 -14.30 2.21 11.91
C GLY A 338 -15.72 1.95 12.41
N VAL A 339 -15.83 1.78 13.73
CA VAL A 339 -17.09 1.54 14.45
C VAL A 339 -17.98 2.79 14.39
N GLY A 340 -19.20 2.66 13.88
CA GLY A 340 -20.12 3.79 13.76
C GLY A 340 -19.74 4.83 12.71
N LEU A 341 -18.79 4.53 11.83
CA LEU A 341 -18.51 5.31 10.62
C LEU A 341 -19.28 4.73 9.43
N ASP A 342 -20.60 4.68 9.54
CA ASP A 342 -21.51 4.13 8.52
C ASP A 342 -22.53 5.16 8.02
N ALA A 343 -23.08 4.94 6.83
CA ALA A 343 -24.15 5.75 6.27
C ALA A 343 -25.28 4.84 5.76
N THR A 344 -26.52 5.20 6.07
CA THR A 344 -27.72 4.56 5.51
C THR A 344 -28.34 5.47 4.46
N VAL A 345 -28.86 4.86 3.41
CA VAL A 345 -29.51 5.53 2.28
C VAL A 345 -30.79 4.78 1.94
N PHE A 346 -31.75 5.52 1.43
CA PHE A 346 -32.99 4.97 0.91
C PHE A 346 -33.47 5.90 -0.21
N PRO A 347 -33.35 5.49 -1.49
CA PRO A 347 -33.69 6.33 -2.63
C PRO A 347 -35.06 7.01 -2.46
N GLY A 348 -35.10 8.33 -2.66
CA GLY A 348 -36.30 9.16 -2.50
C GLY A 348 -36.60 9.64 -1.08
N HIS A 349 -35.93 9.13 -0.04
CA HIS A 349 -36.22 9.48 1.36
C HIS A 349 -34.99 9.87 2.20
N GLN A 350 -33.88 9.13 2.06
CA GLN A 350 -32.65 9.35 2.83
C GLN A 350 -31.47 9.31 1.87
N ASP A 351 -30.66 10.35 1.90
CA ASP A 351 -29.50 10.48 1.04
C ASP A 351 -28.20 10.64 1.85
N LEU A 352 -27.09 10.39 1.18
CA LEU A 352 -25.74 10.77 1.58
C LEU A 352 -25.27 11.84 0.61
N THR A 353 -24.98 13.04 1.12
CA THR A 353 -24.41 14.12 0.30
C THR A 353 -23.18 14.72 0.96
N PHE A 354 -22.25 15.17 0.13
CA PHE A 354 -21.10 15.96 0.55
C PHE A 354 -20.81 17.04 -0.50
N THR A 355 -20.21 18.14 -0.07
CA THR A 355 -19.81 19.23 -0.96
C THR A 355 -18.33 19.12 -1.32
N ASN A 356 -18.01 19.32 -2.60
CA ASN A 356 -16.63 19.50 -3.04
C ASN A 356 -16.20 20.95 -2.80
N ASP A 357 -15.49 21.20 -1.70
CA ASP A 357 -14.90 22.49 -1.36
C ASP A 357 -13.42 22.63 -1.79
N THR A 358 -12.91 21.68 -2.59
CA THR A 358 -11.52 21.65 -3.06
C THR A 358 -11.35 22.52 -4.33
N PRO A 359 -10.12 22.94 -4.69
CA PRO A 359 -9.90 23.90 -5.79
C PRO A 359 -10.14 23.33 -7.19
N GLY A 360 -10.44 22.04 -7.33
CA GLY A 360 -10.62 21.36 -8.62
C GLY A 360 -11.73 20.32 -8.60
N PRO A 361 -11.93 19.60 -9.72
CA PRO A 361 -12.88 18.49 -9.75
C PRO A 361 -12.38 17.35 -8.85
N LEU A 362 -13.32 16.65 -8.23
CA LEU A 362 -13.07 15.33 -7.67
C LEU A 362 -13.46 14.26 -8.67
N LEU A 363 -12.65 13.22 -8.78
CA LEU A 363 -12.98 11.98 -9.47
C LEU A 363 -13.13 10.86 -8.44
N ILE A 364 -14.33 10.31 -8.34
CA ILE A 364 -14.64 9.17 -7.49
C ILE A 364 -14.45 7.91 -8.32
N ALA A 365 -13.37 7.18 -8.05
CA ALA A 365 -13.09 5.90 -8.66
C ALA A 365 -13.45 4.80 -7.65
N SER A 366 -14.25 3.82 -8.04
CA SER A 366 -14.64 2.74 -7.14
C SER A 366 -14.57 1.39 -7.79
N ARG A 367 -14.17 0.39 -7.02
CA ARG A 367 -13.97 -0.97 -7.50
C ARG A 367 -14.26 -2.00 -6.43
N THR A 368 -14.62 -3.19 -6.86
CA THR A 368 -14.61 -4.38 -6.02
C THR A 368 -13.44 -5.29 -6.34
N ILE A 369 -12.69 -5.66 -5.31
CA ILE A 369 -11.64 -6.68 -5.40
C ILE A 369 -12.04 -7.79 -4.44
N ASN A 370 -12.28 -9.00 -4.95
CA ASN A 370 -12.85 -10.10 -4.19
C ASN A 370 -14.19 -9.73 -3.51
N ASN A 371 -14.14 -9.46 -2.20
CA ASN A 371 -15.29 -9.03 -1.39
C ASN A 371 -15.05 -7.68 -0.70
N ASP A 372 -13.99 -6.97 -1.08
CA ASP A 372 -13.69 -5.63 -0.60
C ASP A 372 -14.26 -4.61 -1.58
N GLY A 373 -15.02 -3.66 -1.05
CA GLY A 373 -15.46 -2.48 -1.77
C GLY A 373 -14.51 -1.34 -1.45
N ILE A 374 -13.97 -0.72 -2.50
CA ILE A 374 -12.97 0.34 -2.42
C ILE A 374 -13.51 1.56 -3.16
N VAL A 375 -13.43 2.73 -2.54
CA VAL A 375 -13.73 4.03 -3.16
C VAL A 375 -12.54 4.94 -2.94
N ASP A 376 -11.83 5.26 -4.02
CA ASP A 376 -10.77 6.26 -4.04
C ASP A 376 -11.33 7.60 -4.54
N ILE A 377 -11.01 8.68 -3.84
CA ILE A 377 -11.30 10.04 -4.29
C ILE A 377 -9.99 10.64 -4.79
N TYR A 378 -9.96 11.02 -6.05
CA TYR A 378 -8.88 11.77 -6.68
C TYR A 378 -9.25 13.25 -6.76
N GLY A 379 -8.33 14.14 -6.42
CA GLY A 379 -8.54 15.58 -6.43
C GLY A 379 -7.22 16.34 -6.59
N ILE A 380 -7.29 17.67 -6.63
CA ILE A 380 -6.10 18.50 -6.49
C ILE A 380 -5.74 18.53 -5.00
N ASP A 381 -4.52 18.10 -4.66
CA ASP A 381 -4.01 18.19 -3.29
C ASP A 381 -3.89 19.66 -2.87
N ASP A 382 -4.71 20.08 -1.92
CA ASP A 382 -4.73 21.43 -1.36
C ASP A 382 -3.97 21.54 -0.03
N GLY A 383 -3.23 20.50 0.35
CA GLY A 383 -2.42 20.45 1.56
C GLY A 383 -3.19 20.16 2.84
N ARG A 384 -4.51 19.89 2.77
CA ARG A 384 -5.26 19.51 3.97
C ARG A 384 -4.86 18.11 4.48
N THR A 385 -4.90 17.94 5.80
CA THR A 385 -4.67 16.65 6.46
C THR A 385 -5.80 16.33 7.42
N VAL A 386 -6.15 15.06 7.55
CA VAL A 386 -7.33 14.62 8.31
C VAL A 386 -6.97 13.52 9.30
N THR A 387 -7.26 13.75 10.58
CA THR A 387 -7.14 12.71 11.61
C THR A 387 -8.51 12.38 12.20
N LEU A 388 -8.71 11.10 12.53
CA LEU A 388 -9.89 10.62 13.23
C LEU A 388 -9.47 10.02 14.57
N GLU A 389 -10.05 10.55 15.64
CA GLU A 389 -9.80 10.13 17.01
C GLU A 389 -11.06 9.47 17.57
N GLY A 390 -10.91 8.25 18.09
CA GLY A 390 -12.01 7.42 18.56
C GLY A 390 -11.77 5.92 18.33
N PRO A 391 -12.82 5.08 18.38
CA PRO A 391 -14.20 5.44 18.72
C PRO A 391 -14.35 5.74 20.21
N TYR A 392 -15.13 6.78 20.53
CA TYR A 392 -15.55 7.07 21.90
C TYR A 392 -16.93 6.52 22.20
N PHE A 393 -17.05 5.90 23.37
CA PHE A 393 -18.31 5.45 23.95
C PHE A 393 -18.66 6.33 25.15
N PRO A 394 -19.91 6.37 25.63
CA PRO A 394 -20.27 7.17 26.80
C PRO A 394 -19.42 6.87 28.05
N GLN A 395 -18.86 5.65 28.12
CA GLN A 395 -18.00 5.20 29.22
C GLN A 395 -16.52 5.60 29.05
N THR A 396 -16.09 5.88 27.82
CA THR A 396 -14.67 6.10 27.47
C THR A 396 -14.40 7.49 26.87
N ALA A 397 -15.45 8.26 26.58
CA ALA A 397 -15.34 9.61 26.04
C ALA A 397 -14.64 10.54 27.04
N PRO A 398 -13.73 11.41 26.58
CA PRO A 398 -13.12 12.42 27.43
C PRO A 398 -14.19 13.45 27.85
N ALA A 399 -13.99 14.08 29.02
CA ALA A 399 -15.01 14.92 29.65
C ALA A 399 -15.37 16.18 28.83
N ASP A 400 -14.47 16.62 27.96
CA ASP A 400 -14.62 17.75 27.04
C ASP A 400 -15.28 17.36 25.70
N LEU A 401 -15.48 16.07 25.41
CA LEU A 401 -16.24 15.64 24.23
C LEU A 401 -17.73 15.93 24.45
N ILE A 402 -18.20 16.97 23.76
CA ILE A 402 -19.60 17.38 23.74
C ILE A 402 -20.25 17.15 22.37
N VAL A 403 -21.51 16.75 22.39
CA VAL A 403 -22.37 16.56 21.23
C VAL A 403 -23.26 17.78 21.07
N HIS A 404 -23.14 18.45 19.93
CA HIS A 404 -24.05 19.51 19.52
C HIS A 404 -25.36 18.90 19.00
N THR A 405 -26.48 19.33 19.58
CA THR A 405 -27.81 18.88 19.13
C THR A 405 -28.37 19.81 18.08
N LYS A 406 -29.34 19.33 17.29
CA LYS A 406 -30.09 20.16 16.34
C LYS A 406 -30.83 21.33 17.01
N ALA A 407 -31.06 21.26 18.33
CA ALA A 407 -31.69 22.32 19.11
C ALA A 407 -30.68 23.39 19.60
N GLY A 408 -29.42 23.32 19.18
CA GLY A 408 -28.36 24.25 19.59
C GLY A 408 -27.82 24.01 20.99
N THR A 409 -28.26 22.95 21.68
CA THR A 409 -27.74 22.58 23.01
C THR A 409 -26.54 21.66 22.89
N VAL A 410 -25.68 21.67 23.91
CA VAL A 410 -24.53 20.76 24.04
C VAL A 410 -24.77 19.78 25.19
N ARG A 411 -24.30 18.54 25.03
CA ARG A 411 -24.41 17.50 26.06
C ARG A 411 -23.29 16.46 25.94
N PRO A 412 -22.99 15.69 26.98
CA PRO A 412 -22.12 14.53 26.84
C PRO A 412 -22.75 13.45 25.94
N LEU A 413 -21.90 12.54 25.47
CA LEU A 413 -22.29 11.32 24.76
C LEU A 413 -23.17 10.43 25.66
N LYS A 414 -24.23 9.83 25.14
CA LYS A 414 -25.21 9.09 25.97
C LYS A 414 -25.68 7.78 25.35
N GLY A 415 -26.15 6.87 26.21
CA GLY A 415 -26.90 5.69 25.80
C GLY A 415 -26.12 4.77 24.86
N SER A 416 -26.61 4.61 23.64
CA SER A 416 -26.01 3.78 22.58
C SER A 416 -25.44 4.65 21.46
N GLU A 417 -24.75 5.72 21.83
CA GLU A 417 -24.03 6.59 20.92
C GLU A 417 -22.56 6.20 20.83
N ILE A 418 -21.98 6.40 19.65
CA ILE A 418 -20.54 6.25 19.39
C ILE A 418 -20.10 7.54 18.71
N ALA A 419 -19.01 8.13 19.18
CA ALA A 419 -18.48 9.37 18.64
C ALA A 419 -17.06 9.22 18.08
N TRP A 420 -16.73 10.05 17.11
CA TRP A 420 -15.38 10.28 16.60
C TRP A 420 -15.14 11.78 16.53
N ILE A 421 -13.90 12.19 16.78
CA ILE A 421 -13.44 13.56 16.55
C ILE A 421 -12.64 13.54 15.25
N GLN A 422 -13.10 14.29 14.25
CA GLN A 422 -12.35 14.54 13.03
C GLN A 422 -11.67 15.88 13.14
N ARG A 423 -10.34 15.92 12.96
CA ARG A 423 -9.59 17.16 12.82
C ARG A 423 -9.11 17.30 11.39
N ILE A 424 -9.46 18.41 10.75
CA ILE A 424 -9.02 18.77 9.42
C ILE A 424 -8.09 19.97 9.59
N ARG A 425 -6.81 19.78 9.31
CA ARG A 425 -5.83 20.87 9.29
C ARG A 425 -5.61 21.29 7.85
N HIS A 426 -5.87 22.55 7.56
CA HIS A 426 -5.71 23.16 6.23
C HIS A 426 -4.26 23.63 6.02
N ALA A 427 -3.90 23.92 4.76
CA ALA A 427 -2.55 24.40 4.41
C ALA A 427 -2.17 25.73 5.09
N ASP A 428 -3.15 26.57 5.43
CA ASP A 428 -2.96 27.82 6.18
C ASP A 428 -2.82 27.62 7.70
N SER A 429 -2.71 26.36 8.15
CA SER A 429 -2.67 25.93 9.55
C SER A 429 -3.96 26.15 10.34
N SER A 430 -5.05 26.60 9.71
CA SER A 430 -6.37 26.60 10.34
C SER A 430 -6.84 25.16 10.58
N GLU A 431 -7.60 24.96 11.65
CA GLU A 431 -8.12 23.64 12.03
C GLU A 431 -9.65 23.68 12.11
N THR A 432 -10.30 22.72 11.47
CA THR A 432 -11.73 22.43 11.63
C THR A 432 -11.87 21.15 12.43
N VAL A 433 -12.69 21.18 13.49
CA VAL A 433 -12.95 20.03 14.35
C VAL A 433 -14.42 19.64 14.28
N ASN A 434 -14.70 18.42 13.84
CA ASN A 434 -16.06 17.88 13.73
C ASN A 434 -16.27 16.73 14.72
N THR A 435 -17.38 16.76 15.45
CA THR A 435 -17.83 15.62 16.26
C THR A 435 -18.82 14.78 15.47
N ILE A 436 -18.41 13.59 15.05
CA ILE A 436 -19.24 12.65 14.30
C ILE A 436 -19.93 11.74 15.32
N VAL A 437 -21.26 11.74 15.35
CA VAL A 437 -22.03 10.91 16.27
C VAL A 437 -22.91 9.93 15.53
N SER A 438 -22.87 8.67 15.95
CA SER A 438 -23.78 7.61 15.50
C SER A 438 -24.62 7.14 16.66
N GLN A 439 -25.93 7.14 16.48
CA GLN A 439 -26.88 6.76 17.52
C GLN A 439 -27.66 5.51 17.10
N TYR A 440 -27.70 4.51 17.98
CA TYR A 440 -28.44 3.27 17.74
C TYR A 440 -29.68 3.18 18.62
N VAL A 441 -30.77 2.63 18.06
CA VAL A 441 -32.03 2.41 18.79
C VAL A 441 -31.94 1.24 19.76
N LYS A 442 -31.03 0.29 19.51
CA LYS A 442 -30.69 -0.81 20.40
C LYS A 442 -29.21 -0.70 20.80
N PRO A 443 -28.84 -1.12 22.02
CA PRO A 443 -27.44 -1.15 22.43
C PRO A 443 -26.59 -2.02 21.51
N TYR A 444 -25.38 -1.53 21.19
CA TYR A 444 -24.32 -2.34 20.60
C TYR A 444 -23.83 -3.39 21.62
N PRO A 445 -23.15 -4.48 21.17
CA PRO A 445 -22.65 -5.51 22.07
C PRO A 445 -21.73 -4.94 23.16
N LYS A 446 -21.93 -5.31 24.43
CA LYS A 446 -21.11 -4.78 25.56
C LYS A 446 -19.61 -5.03 25.38
N LYS A 447 -19.23 -6.17 24.79
CA LYS A 447 -17.83 -6.52 24.49
C LYS A 447 -17.15 -5.52 23.54
N LEU A 448 -17.92 -4.78 22.74
CA LEU A 448 -17.38 -3.78 21.84
C LEU A 448 -16.62 -2.69 22.60
N VAL A 449 -17.13 -2.24 23.75
CA VAL A 449 -16.46 -1.18 24.55
C VAL A 449 -15.12 -1.66 25.09
N SER A 450 -15.03 -2.93 25.53
CA SER A 450 -13.78 -3.51 26.03
C SER A 450 -12.72 -3.73 24.96
N GLU A 451 -13.08 -3.70 23.68
CA GLU A 451 -12.12 -3.78 22.56
C GLU A 451 -11.42 -2.43 22.29
N PHE A 452 -11.89 -1.32 22.91
CA PHE A 452 -11.36 0.03 22.74
C PHE A 452 -11.19 0.75 24.11
N PRO A 453 -10.26 0.31 24.97
CA PRO A 453 -10.05 0.90 26.29
C PRO A 453 -9.54 2.35 26.23
N THR A 454 -9.84 3.13 27.27
CA THR A 454 -9.41 4.53 27.42
C THR A 454 -7.89 4.66 27.45
N GLY A 455 -7.35 5.62 26.69
CA GLY A 455 -5.92 5.99 26.74
C GLY A 455 -5.04 5.34 25.67
N ASP A 456 -5.60 4.41 24.89
CA ASP A 456 -4.94 3.79 23.73
C ASP A 456 -5.81 4.01 22.47
N HIS A 457 -6.40 5.20 22.35
CA HIS A 457 -7.08 5.63 21.14
C HIS A 457 -6.01 5.97 20.12
N GLY A 458 -5.45 4.93 19.49
CA GLY A 458 -4.63 5.10 18.31
C GLY A 458 -5.38 6.06 17.38
N MET A 459 -4.73 7.16 17.00
CA MET A 459 -5.21 7.93 15.87
C MET A 459 -5.36 6.93 14.73
N GLU A 460 -6.58 6.53 14.39
CA GLU A 460 -6.82 5.95 13.08
C GLU A 460 -6.67 7.11 12.12
N VAL A 461 -5.41 7.36 11.78
CA VAL A 461 -4.98 8.21 10.70
C VAL A 461 -5.48 7.54 9.43
N PHE A 462 -6.77 7.73 9.11
CA PHE A 462 -7.31 7.47 7.78
C PHE A 462 -6.74 8.56 6.86
N HIS A 463 -5.44 8.54 6.63
CA HIS A 463 -4.84 9.30 5.55
C HIS A 463 -4.98 8.50 4.25
N SER A 464 -4.83 9.23 3.14
CA SER A 464 -5.25 8.95 1.76
C SER A 464 -4.75 7.69 1.03
N ALA A 465 -4.30 6.68 1.76
CA ALA A 465 -3.63 5.52 1.22
C ALA A 465 -3.69 4.38 2.24
N ALA A 466 -4.86 3.75 2.40
CA ALA A 466 -4.86 2.41 2.98
C ALA A 466 -4.21 1.46 1.95
N PRO A 467 -3.19 0.67 2.30
CA PRO A 467 -2.61 -0.29 1.38
C PRO A 467 -3.70 -1.29 0.97
N VAL A 468 -3.88 -1.45 -0.34
CA VAL A 468 -4.68 -2.54 -0.90
C VAL A 468 -3.98 -3.83 -0.50
N VAL A 469 -4.62 -4.63 0.35
CA VAL A 469 -4.15 -6.00 0.62
C VAL A 469 -4.29 -6.76 -0.70
N GLN A 470 -3.15 -7.06 -1.33
CA GLN A 470 -3.07 -7.89 -2.54
C GLN A 470 -3.49 -9.33 -2.25
#